data_AF-A0AAJ7XIF4-F1
#
_entry.id   AF-A0AAJ7XIF4-F1
#
_cell.length_a   1.000
_cell.length_b   1.000
_cell.length_c   1.000
_cell.angle_alpha   90.00
_cell.angle_beta   90.00
_cell.angle_gamma   90.00
#
_symmetry.space_group_name_H-M   'P 1'
#
loop_
_entity.id
_entity.type
_entity.pdbx_description
1 polymer ?
#
loop_
_entity_poly.entity_id
_entity_poly.type
_entity_poly.pdbx_seq_one_letter_code
_entity_poly.pdbx_strand_id
1 'polypeptide(L)'
;MQAAPQDDGREHEKPCLSESRAAKLVERLYGVSVTGMSPLASYVDQNYRVLARDGRQFVLKVTNTRDSQRPQLLEVQMAMMRFLRERGFPMQEVVDNVSGKIMSLESIAPRSSL
;
A
#
# COMPACT_ATOMS: atom_id res chain seq x y z
N MET A 1 -32.62 19.07 -15.12
CA MET A 1 -32.28 18.68 -13.74
C MET A 1 -31.18 17.63 -13.84
N GLN A 2 -29.91 18.02 -13.76
CA GLN A 2 -28.80 17.06 -13.70
C GLN A 2 -28.79 16.49 -12.28
N ALA A 3 -28.90 15.17 -12.16
CA ALA A 3 -28.74 14.49 -10.89
C ALA A 3 -27.33 14.78 -10.36
N ALA A 4 -27.23 15.18 -9.10
CA ALA A 4 -25.96 15.26 -8.40
C ALA A 4 -25.25 13.91 -8.50
N PRO A 5 -23.90 13.87 -8.59
CA PRO A 5 -23.18 12.60 -8.55
C PRO A 5 -23.59 11.88 -7.26
N GLN A 6 -24.05 10.64 -7.42
CA GLN A 6 -24.30 9.76 -6.28
C GLN A 6 -22.95 9.55 -5.61
N ASP A 7 -22.80 10.07 -4.38
CA ASP A 7 -21.71 9.68 -3.48
C ASP A 7 -21.85 8.16 -3.27
N ASP A 8 -21.01 7.39 -3.96
CA ASP A 8 -21.04 5.94 -3.96
C ASP A 8 -20.46 5.34 -2.67
N GLY A 9 -20.14 6.18 -1.68
CA GLY A 9 -19.56 5.81 -0.40
C GLY A 9 -18.10 5.33 -0.50
N ARG A 10 -17.52 5.26 -1.71
CA ARG A 10 -16.16 4.72 -1.94
C ARG A 10 -15.08 5.75 -1.68
N GLU A 11 -15.41 7.05 -1.70
CA GLU A 11 -14.45 8.11 -1.35
C GLU A 11 -13.90 7.95 0.09
N HIS A 12 -14.69 7.36 0.99
CA HIS A 12 -14.29 7.12 2.38
C HIS A 12 -13.44 5.85 2.57
N GLU A 13 -13.35 4.97 1.57
CA GLU A 13 -12.56 3.75 1.65
C GLU A 13 -11.10 4.00 1.24
N LYS A 14 -10.85 4.97 0.35
CA LYS A 14 -9.51 5.20 -0.20
C LYS A 14 -8.58 5.89 0.79
N PRO A 15 -7.37 5.34 1.05
CA PRO A 15 -6.43 5.99 1.95
C PRO A 15 -5.97 7.33 1.39
N CYS A 16 -5.78 8.31 2.29
CA CYS A 16 -5.23 9.61 1.97
C CYS A 16 -3.86 9.78 2.65
N LEU A 17 -2.83 9.22 2.03
CA LEU A 17 -1.44 9.41 2.43
C LEU A 17 -0.75 10.37 1.46
N SER A 18 0.18 11.19 1.95
CA SER A 18 1.08 11.96 1.08
C SER A 18 2.32 11.13 0.76
N GLU A 19 3.01 11.44 -0.33
CA GLU A 19 4.29 10.79 -0.66
C GLU A 19 5.27 10.97 0.51
N SER A 20 5.45 12.17 1.04
CA SER A 20 6.36 12.40 2.18
C SER A 20 6.06 11.53 3.40
N ARG A 21 4.78 11.23 3.69
CA ARG A 21 4.38 10.35 4.80
C ARG A 21 4.58 8.87 4.44
N ALA A 22 4.23 8.48 3.22
CA ALA A 22 4.48 7.14 2.70
C ALA A 22 5.98 6.78 2.74
N ALA A 23 6.87 7.75 2.50
CA ALA A 23 8.32 7.52 2.43
C ALA A 23 8.82 7.15 3.81
N LYS A 24 8.40 7.93 4.81
CA LYS A 24 8.70 7.69 6.23
C LYS A 24 8.16 6.35 6.71
N LEU A 25 6.98 5.92 6.23
CA LEU A 25 6.46 4.59 6.56
C LEU A 25 7.34 3.49 5.96
N VAL A 26 7.75 3.62 4.70
CA VAL A 26 8.63 2.65 4.04
C VAL A 26 9.98 2.55 4.74
N GLU A 27 10.60 3.69 5.03
CA GLU A 27 11.88 3.75 5.75
C GLU A 27 11.77 3.11 7.13
N ARG A 28 10.73 3.45 7.89
CA ARG A 28 10.54 2.94 9.27
C ARG A 28 10.17 1.47 9.30
N LEU A 29 9.25 1.03 8.45
CA LEU A 29 8.68 -0.31 8.52
C LEU A 29 9.49 -1.34 7.74
N TYR A 30 10.14 -0.95 6.64
CA TYR A 30 10.85 -1.88 5.76
C TYR A 30 12.36 -1.64 5.71
N GLY A 31 12.88 -0.60 6.37
CA GLY A 31 14.31 -0.29 6.37
C GLY A 31 14.86 0.12 4.99
N VAL A 32 13.97 0.48 4.05
CA VAL A 32 14.33 0.87 2.69
C VAL A 32 14.63 2.36 2.66
N SER A 33 15.85 2.74 2.32
CA SER A 33 16.23 4.15 2.13
C SER A 33 15.61 4.72 0.86
N VAL A 34 14.61 5.60 0.97
CA VAL A 34 13.85 6.11 -0.18
C VAL A 34 14.56 7.31 -0.80
N THR A 35 14.77 7.27 -2.12
CA THR A 35 15.31 8.40 -2.92
C THR A 35 14.28 9.02 -3.83
N GLY A 36 13.18 8.32 -4.11
CA GLY A 36 12.08 8.85 -4.91
C GLY A 36 10.77 8.14 -4.63
N MET A 37 9.68 8.87 -4.75
CA MET A 37 8.35 8.30 -4.69
C MET A 37 7.37 9.06 -5.56
N SER A 38 6.51 8.31 -6.25
CA SER A 38 5.47 8.84 -7.11
C SER A 38 4.20 7.99 -7.03
N PRO A 39 3.00 8.58 -7.15
CA PRO A 39 1.77 7.84 -7.15
C PRO A 39 1.69 6.91 -8.37
N LEU A 40 0.99 5.81 -8.19
CA LEU A 40 0.58 4.90 -9.27
C LEU A 40 -0.94 4.91 -9.38
N ALA A 41 -1.46 4.54 -10.55
CA ALA A 41 -2.88 4.36 -10.74
C ALA A 41 -3.44 3.35 -9.73
N SER A 42 -4.57 3.70 -9.12
CA SER A 42 -5.25 2.85 -8.14
C SER A 42 -6.73 3.18 -8.07
N TYR A 43 -7.55 2.19 -7.75
CA TYR A 43 -8.99 2.37 -7.59
C TYR A 43 -9.31 2.78 -6.15
N VAL A 44 -9.60 1.82 -5.27
CA VAL A 44 -9.89 2.06 -3.83
C VAL A 44 -8.65 2.01 -2.93
N ASP A 45 -7.56 1.38 -3.36
CA ASP A 45 -6.28 1.42 -2.62
C ASP A 45 -5.47 2.66 -2.99
N GLN A 46 -4.35 2.92 -2.31
CA GLN A 46 -3.37 3.93 -2.71
C GLN A 46 -2.01 3.26 -2.98
N ASN A 47 -1.51 3.39 -4.20
CA ASN A 47 -0.28 2.74 -4.65
C ASN A 47 0.81 3.77 -4.94
N TYR A 48 2.06 3.46 -4.61
CA TYR A 48 3.22 4.27 -4.93
C TYR A 48 4.32 3.44 -5.54
N ARG A 49 5.02 4.02 -6.50
CA ARG A 49 6.35 3.55 -6.90
C ARG A 49 7.36 4.12 -5.90
N VAL A 50 8.22 3.25 -5.38
CA VAL A 50 9.32 3.61 -4.49
C VAL A 50 10.63 3.34 -5.22
N LEU A 51 11.50 4.35 -5.28
CA LEU A 51 12.89 4.20 -5.70
C LEU A 51 13.77 4.18 -4.45
N ALA A 52 14.56 3.13 -4.30
CA ALA A 52 15.49 2.98 -3.19
C ALA A 52 16.89 3.50 -3.56
N ARG A 53 17.66 3.89 -2.54
CA ARG A 53 19.04 4.38 -2.72
C ARG A 53 19.98 3.35 -3.37
N ASP A 54 19.73 2.07 -3.15
CA ASP A 54 20.50 0.97 -3.74
C ASP A 54 20.08 0.63 -5.18
N GLY A 55 19.18 1.43 -5.78
CA GLY A 55 18.70 1.26 -7.15
C GLY A 55 17.52 0.30 -7.29
N ARG A 56 17.11 -0.39 -6.22
CA ARG A 56 15.91 -1.25 -6.26
C ARG A 56 14.63 -0.41 -6.37
N GLN A 57 13.59 -1.03 -6.91
CA GLN A 57 12.27 -0.42 -7.05
C GLN A 57 11.22 -1.31 -6.41
N PHE A 58 10.29 -0.68 -5.70
CA PHE A 58 9.20 -1.36 -5.02
C PHE A 58 7.87 -0.69 -5.35
N VAL A 59 6.79 -1.43 -5.10
CA VAL A 59 5.44 -0.87 -5.04
C VAL A 59 5.01 -0.87 -3.58
N LEU A 60 4.78 0.31 -3.02
CA LEU A 60 4.06 0.42 -1.74
C LEU A 60 2.57 0.41 -2.05
N LYS A 61 1.85 -0.54 -1.46
CA LYS A 61 0.38 -0.57 -1.48
C LYS A 61 -0.15 -0.23 -0.09
N VAL A 62 -0.99 0.80 -0.02
CA VAL A 62 -1.78 1.15 1.16
C VAL A 62 -3.20 0.66 0.90
N THR A 63 -3.60 -0.39 1.62
CA THR A 63 -4.92 -1.01 1.48
C THR A 63 -6.02 -0.08 1.97
N ASN A 64 -7.16 -0.10 1.29
CA ASN A 64 -8.36 0.62 1.69
C ASN A 64 -8.84 0.30 3.11
N THR A 65 -9.59 1.23 3.71
CA THR A 65 -10.05 1.16 5.10
C THR A 65 -10.85 -0.11 5.37
N ARG A 66 -11.72 -0.54 4.45
CA ARG A 66 -12.59 -1.70 4.63
C ARG A 66 -11.78 -3.01 4.66
N ASP A 67 -10.90 -3.22 3.69
CA ASP A 67 -10.11 -4.46 3.61
C ASP A 67 -9.01 -4.51 4.66
N SER A 68 -8.52 -3.35 5.14
CA SER A 68 -7.59 -3.29 6.28
C SER A 68 -8.15 -3.89 7.57
N GLN A 69 -9.49 -3.98 7.71
CA GLN A 69 -10.14 -4.64 8.85
C GLN A 69 -10.15 -6.18 8.75
N ARG A 70 -9.60 -6.74 7.67
CA ARG A 70 -9.58 -8.18 7.39
C ARG A 70 -8.15 -8.67 7.09
N PRO A 71 -7.19 -8.49 8.03
CA PRO A 71 -5.79 -8.81 7.78
C PRO A 71 -5.56 -10.27 7.37
N GLN A 72 -6.36 -11.22 7.89
CA GLN A 72 -6.23 -12.63 7.55
C GLN A 72 -6.47 -12.89 6.06
N LEU A 73 -7.39 -12.15 5.43
CA LEU A 73 -7.66 -12.31 4.00
C LEU A 73 -6.49 -11.82 3.14
N LEU A 74 -5.86 -10.71 3.56
CA LEU A 74 -4.65 -10.20 2.92
C LEU A 74 -3.49 -11.18 3.08
N GLU A 75 -3.30 -11.75 4.26
CA GLU A 75 -2.27 -12.77 4.51
C GLU A 75 -2.46 -14.00 3.62
N VAL A 76 -3.69 -14.50 3.49
CA VAL A 76 -4.01 -15.62 2.58
C VAL A 76 -3.69 -15.26 1.13
N GLN A 77 -4.05 -14.07 0.68
CA GLN A 77 -3.72 -13.59 -0.66
C GLN A 77 -2.20 -13.58 -0.90
N MET A 78 -1.43 -13.06 0.04
CA MET A 78 0.04 -12.99 -0.06
C MET A 78 0.68 -14.38 -0.02
N ALA A 79 0.18 -15.28 0.83
CA ALA A 79 0.62 -16.68 0.87
C ALA A 79 0.37 -17.38 -0.47
N MET A 80 -0.79 -17.14 -1.09
CA MET A 80 -1.10 -17.67 -2.42
C MET A 80 -0.17 -17.11 -3.51
N MET A 81 0.15 -15.82 -3.47
CA MET A 81 1.13 -15.23 -4.41
C MET A 81 2.52 -15.86 -4.26
N ARG A 82 2.98 -16.09 -3.03
CA ARG A 82 4.25 -16.77 -2.75
C ARG A 82 4.24 -18.21 -3.28
N PHE A 83 3.17 -18.97 -2.99
CA PHE A 83 2.99 -20.34 -3.47
C PHE A 83 3.04 -20.46 -5.00
N LEU A 84 2.41 -19.52 -5.71
CA LEU A 84 2.41 -19.47 -7.17
C LEU A 84 3.80 -19.07 -7.72
N ARG A 85 4.46 -18.09 -7.10
CA ARG A 85 5.84 -17.69 -7.45
C ARG A 85 6.82 -18.86 -7.37
N GLU A 86 6.77 -19.62 -6.28
CA GLU A 86 7.62 -20.79 -6.05
C GLU A 86 7.43 -21.89 -7.12
N ARG A 87 6.30 -21.86 -7.83
CA ARG A 87 5.97 -22.77 -8.94
C ARG A 87 6.27 -22.20 -10.32
N GLY A 88 6.99 -21.09 -10.39
CA GLY A 88 7.42 -20.46 -11.64
C GLY A 88 6.38 -19.54 -12.28
N PHE A 89 5.26 -19.25 -11.60
CA PHE A 89 4.32 -18.23 -12.09
C PHE A 89 4.90 -16.83 -11.89
N PRO A 90 4.73 -15.92 -12.85
CA PRO A 90 5.20 -14.54 -12.74
C PRO A 90 4.33 -13.76 -11.74
N MET A 91 4.69 -13.85 -10.47
CA MET A 91 4.03 -13.15 -9.37
C MET A 91 4.95 -12.09 -8.78
N GLN A 92 4.37 -11.01 -8.24
CA GLN A 92 5.13 -10.00 -7.51
C GLN A 92 5.79 -10.61 -6.27
N GLU A 93 6.98 -10.13 -5.93
CA GLU A 93 7.67 -10.54 -4.72
C GLU A 93 7.10 -9.79 -3.53
N VAL A 94 6.79 -10.53 -2.48
CA VAL A 94 6.37 -9.93 -1.21
C VAL A 94 7.63 -9.67 -0.39
N VAL A 95 7.83 -8.42 0.03
CA VAL A 95 8.95 -8.01 0.86
C VAL A 95 8.47 -7.94 2.31
N ASP A 96 9.09 -8.72 3.18
CA ASP A 96 8.80 -8.68 4.61
C ASP A 96 9.32 -7.37 5.22
N ASN A 97 8.61 -6.86 6.22
CA ASN A 97 9.00 -5.68 6.99
C ASN A 97 10.14 -6.02 7.98
N VAL A 98 10.71 -5.02 8.67
CA VAL A 98 11.85 -5.21 9.59
C VAL A 98 11.53 -6.11 10.79
N SER A 99 10.25 -6.38 11.07
CA SER A 99 9.80 -7.31 12.12
C SER A 99 9.54 -8.73 11.59
N GLY A 100 9.82 -9.00 10.31
CA GLY A 100 9.55 -10.29 9.67
C GLY A 100 8.08 -10.52 9.34
N LYS A 101 7.25 -9.46 9.33
CA LYS A 101 5.83 -9.53 8.94
C LYS A 101 5.62 -9.01 7.53
N ILE A 102 4.68 -9.60 6.80
CA ILE A 102 4.38 -9.23 5.41
C ILE A 102 3.77 -7.81 5.29
N MET A 103 3.06 -7.35 6.32
CA MET A 103 2.39 -6.05 6.32
C MET A 103 2.28 -5.46 7.74
N SER A 104 1.88 -4.20 7.83
CA SER A 104 1.55 -3.50 9.08
C SER A 104 0.19 -2.83 8.97
N LEU A 105 -0.57 -2.78 10.07
CA LEU A 105 -1.77 -1.96 10.19
C LEU A 105 -1.38 -0.65 10.87
N GLU A 106 -1.56 0.47 10.17
CA GLU A 106 -1.15 1.80 10.63
C GLU A 106 -2.35 2.75 10.68
N SER A 107 -2.43 3.56 11.74
CA SER A 107 -3.40 4.65 11.83
C SER A 107 -2.92 5.85 11.01
N ILE A 108 -3.63 6.18 9.93
CA ILE A 108 -3.31 7.34 9.09
C ILE A 108 -4.11 8.52 9.61
N ALA A 109 -3.47 9.43 10.34
CA ALA A 109 -4.12 10.68 10.76
C ALA A 109 -4.64 11.45 9.53
N PRO A 110 -5.87 11.98 9.54
CA PRO A 110 -6.38 12.83 8.47
C PRO A 110 -5.47 14.04 8.29
N ARG A 111 -5.48 14.60 7.07
CA ARG A 111 -4.70 15.81 6.76
C ARG A 111 -5.08 16.88 7.78
N SER A 112 -4.14 17.34 8.59
CA SER A 112 -4.37 18.49 9.48
C SER A 112 -4.77 19.66 8.58
N SER A 113 -5.99 20.15 8.73
CA SER A 113 -6.42 21.40 8.12
C SER A 113 -5.49 22.48 8.64
N LEU A 114 -4.66 23.04 7.77
CA LEU A 114 -4.06 24.36 7.99
C LEU A 114 -5.12 25.41 7.69
#